data_AF-A0A7S0GTA1-F1
#
_entry.id   AF-A0A7S0GTA1-F1
#
_cell.length_a   1.000
_cell.length_b   1.000
_cell.length_c   1.000
_cell.angle_alpha   90.00
_cell.angle_beta   90.00
_cell.angle_gamma   90.00
#
_symmetry.space_group_name_H-M   'P 1'
#
loop_
_entity.id
_entity.type
_entity.pdbx_description
1 polymer ?
#
loop_
_entity_poly.entity_id
_entity_poly.type
_entity_poly.pdbx_seq_one_letter_code
_entity_poly.pdbx_strand_id
1 'polypeptide(L)'
;EGDGSHDFSSLYRDPERLSRALLRLQTLFPESNVAEMCWKEPGVLRVSPRDVAASLVTLRFALPGSDVVKIVTGQPRLLLGENAARAGAAAAALRRAFPKIDVSAVADVEPSLLTPECDVPGRLERLERLRSKGKLSPSVAVFTEGGAGARNATLFAKVFLEETRSGAESHETQGGWG
;
A
#
# COMPACT_ATOMS: atom_id res chain seq x y z
N GLU A 1 23.66 0.95 -22.59
CA GLU A 1 22.85 2.03 -23.21
C GLU A 1 21.79 1.39 -24.09
N GLY A 2 20.55 1.87 -24.01
CA GLY A 2 19.40 1.31 -24.73
C GLY A 2 18.17 1.22 -23.84
N ASP A 3 17.52 2.37 -23.66
CA ASP A 3 16.23 2.58 -23.00
C ASP A 3 15.17 1.54 -23.42
N GLY A 4 14.80 0.67 -22.48
CA GLY A 4 13.80 -0.38 -22.65
C GLY A 4 12.37 0.14 -22.56
N SER A 5 12.08 1.31 -23.11
CA SER A 5 10.74 1.85 -23.28
C SER A 5 9.97 1.08 -24.37
N HIS A 6 9.73 -0.21 -24.11
CA HIS A 6 8.76 -0.98 -24.88
C HIS A 6 7.38 -0.39 -24.63
N ASP A 7 6.92 0.42 -25.59
CA ASP A 7 5.62 1.09 -25.66
C ASP A 7 4.47 0.16 -25.21
N PHE A 8 3.72 0.59 -24.19
CA PHE A 8 2.51 -0.09 -23.70
C PHE A 8 1.51 -0.38 -24.81
N SER A 9 1.45 0.50 -25.80
CA SER A 9 0.57 0.35 -26.96
C SER A 9 0.89 -0.88 -27.81
N SER A 10 2.13 -1.38 -27.80
CA SER A 10 2.52 -2.59 -28.55
C SER A 10 1.79 -3.86 -28.10
N LEU A 11 1.35 -3.91 -26.84
CA LEU A 11 0.62 -5.06 -26.29
C LEU A 11 -0.86 -5.04 -26.73
N TYR A 12 -1.42 -3.86 -26.98
CA TYR A 12 -2.79 -3.69 -27.53
C TYR A 12 -2.84 -3.86 -29.04
N ARG A 13 -1.70 -3.73 -29.72
CA ARG A 13 -1.58 -3.96 -31.17
C ARG A 13 -1.51 -5.45 -31.53
N ASP A 14 -1.34 -6.33 -30.53
CA ASP A 14 -1.29 -7.78 -30.73
C ASP A 14 -2.33 -8.48 -29.82
N PRO A 15 -3.53 -8.80 -30.37
CA PRO A 15 -4.63 -9.37 -29.59
C PRO A 15 -4.29 -10.77 -29.04
N GLU A 16 -3.46 -11.55 -29.73
CA GLU A 16 -3.06 -12.88 -29.24
C GLU A 16 -2.11 -12.79 -28.05
N ARG A 17 -1.16 -11.85 -28.08
CA ARG A 17 -0.27 -11.60 -26.93
C ARG A 17 -1.04 -11.06 -25.73
N LEU A 18 -2.00 -10.15 -25.96
CA LEU A 18 -2.88 -9.66 -24.90
C LEU A 18 -3.73 -10.78 -24.30
N SER A 19 -4.37 -11.60 -25.14
CA SER A 19 -5.18 -12.75 -24.69
C SER A 19 -4.37 -13.73 -23.85
N ARG A 20 -3.15 -14.09 -24.29
CA ARG A 20 -2.26 -14.96 -23.52
C ARG A 20 -1.84 -14.35 -22.18
N ALA A 21 -1.56 -13.04 -22.14
CA ALA A 21 -1.21 -12.36 -20.90
C ALA A 21 -2.38 -12.34 -19.90
N LEU A 22 -3.60 -12.09 -20.37
CA LEU A 22 -4.82 -12.12 -19.56
C LEU A 22 -5.11 -13.53 -19.03
N LEU A 23 -5.07 -14.56 -19.88
CA LEU A 23 -5.28 -15.96 -19.47
C LEU A 23 -4.26 -16.40 -18.42
N ARG A 24 -3.00 -15.98 -18.56
CA ARG A 24 -1.94 -16.25 -17.59
C ARG A 24 -2.24 -15.61 -16.23
N LEU A 25 -2.64 -14.34 -16.20
CA LEU A 25 -3.03 -13.69 -14.95
C LEU A 25 -4.28 -14.35 -14.35
N GLN A 26 -5.28 -14.70 -15.16
CA GLN A 26 -6.46 -15.43 -14.69
C GLN A 26 -6.12 -16.78 -14.08
N THR A 27 -5.09 -17.46 -14.61
CA THR A 27 -4.62 -18.74 -14.06
C THR A 27 -3.95 -18.55 -12.69
N LEU A 28 -3.22 -17.45 -12.51
CA LEU A 28 -2.56 -17.12 -11.24
C LEU A 28 -3.54 -16.57 -10.19
N PHE A 29 -4.63 -15.96 -10.64
CA PHE A 29 -5.65 -15.32 -9.80
C PHE A 29 -7.05 -15.79 -10.21
N PRO A 30 -7.39 -17.08 -10.01
CA PRO A 30 -8.60 -17.70 -10.56
C PRO A 30 -9.90 -17.06 -10.06
N GLU A 31 -9.89 -16.56 -8.83
CA GLU A 31 -11.07 -15.96 -8.17
C GLU A 31 -11.10 -14.42 -8.28
N SER A 32 -10.08 -13.81 -8.89
CA SER A 32 -9.97 -12.36 -8.99
C SER A 32 -10.52 -11.82 -10.30
N ASN A 33 -10.99 -10.57 -10.26
CA ASN A 33 -11.33 -9.81 -11.45
C ASN A 33 -10.06 -9.26 -12.12
N VAL A 34 -9.41 -10.09 -12.95
CA VAL A 34 -8.17 -9.72 -13.64
C VAL A 34 -8.35 -8.53 -14.58
N ALA A 35 -9.53 -8.35 -15.17
CA ALA A 35 -9.82 -7.19 -16.01
C ALA A 35 -9.75 -5.88 -15.19
N GLU A 36 -10.32 -5.87 -13.99
CA GLU A 36 -10.21 -4.73 -13.07
C GLU A 36 -8.77 -4.50 -12.60
N MET A 37 -8.01 -5.56 -12.33
CA MET A 37 -6.59 -5.44 -11.99
C MET A 37 -5.80 -4.76 -13.12
N CYS A 38 -6.03 -5.18 -14.36
CA CYS A 38 -5.38 -4.61 -15.54
C CYS A 38 -5.85 -3.18 -15.85
N TRP A 39 -7.10 -2.85 -15.51
CA TRP A 39 -7.60 -1.48 -15.61
C TRP A 39 -6.90 -0.55 -14.60
N LYS A 40 -6.75 -0.99 -13.35
CA LYS A 40 -6.09 -0.23 -12.28
C LYS A 40 -4.59 -0.07 -12.54
N GLU A 41 -3.95 -1.14 -12.99
CA GLU A 41 -2.51 -1.16 -13.23
C GLU A 41 -2.19 -1.99 -14.47
N PRO A 42 -2.18 -1.37 -15.65
CA PRO A 42 -1.99 -2.08 -16.90
C PRO A 42 -0.60 -2.75 -17.02
N GLY A 43 0.39 -2.26 -16.26
CA GLY A 43 1.74 -2.83 -16.21
C GLY A 43 1.79 -4.31 -15.79
N VAL A 44 0.79 -4.80 -15.04
CA VAL A 44 0.76 -6.19 -14.53
C VAL A 44 0.73 -7.24 -15.66
N LEU A 45 0.22 -6.89 -16.84
CA LEU A 45 0.20 -7.76 -18.02
C LEU A 45 1.59 -8.20 -18.48
N ARG A 46 2.62 -7.42 -18.11
CA ARG A 46 4.01 -7.65 -18.51
C ARG A 46 4.81 -8.45 -17.48
N VAL A 47 4.28 -8.60 -16.27
CA VAL A 47 4.98 -9.28 -15.18
C VAL A 47 5.03 -10.78 -15.48
N SER A 48 6.22 -11.37 -15.35
CA SER A 48 6.39 -12.80 -15.55
C SER A 48 5.74 -13.59 -14.40
N PRO A 49 5.26 -14.84 -14.62
CA PRO A 49 4.73 -15.66 -13.53
C PRO A 49 5.70 -15.85 -12.36
N ARG A 50 7.00 -15.90 -12.65
CA ARG A 50 8.05 -16.00 -11.64
C ARG A 50 8.06 -14.77 -10.73
N ASP A 51 7.98 -13.59 -11.33
CA ASP A 51 8.00 -12.33 -10.56
C ASP A 51 6.71 -12.15 -9.77
N VAL A 52 5.55 -12.51 -10.33
CA VAL A 52 4.28 -12.54 -9.58
C VAL A 52 4.41 -13.45 -8.36
N ALA A 53 4.91 -14.68 -8.55
CA ALA A 53 5.09 -15.62 -7.45
C ALA A 53 6.07 -15.09 -6.38
N ALA A 54 7.19 -14.48 -6.80
CA ALA A 54 8.14 -13.86 -5.90
C ALA A 54 7.48 -12.74 -5.08
N SER A 55 6.75 -11.82 -5.72
CA SER A 55 6.01 -10.75 -5.03
C SER A 55 5.00 -11.29 -4.02
N LEU A 56 4.23 -12.32 -4.39
CA LEU A 56 3.26 -12.95 -3.48
C LEU A 56 3.94 -13.59 -2.27
N VAL A 57 5.07 -14.29 -2.47
CA VAL A 57 5.84 -14.88 -1.37
C VAL A 57 6.40 -13.79 -0.45
N THR A 58 7.01 -12.75 -1.02
CA THR A 58 7.52 -11.60 -0.26
C THR A 58 6.43 -10.97 0.60
N LEU A 59 5.25 -10.72 0.03
CA LEU A 59 4.12 -10.15 0.76
C LEU A 59 3.58 -11.09 1.84
N ARG A 60 3.53 -12.41 1.61
CA ARG A 60 3.09 -13.39 2.62
C ARG A 60 4.02 -13.43 3.84
N PHE A 61 5.33 -13.32 3.63
CA PHE A 61 6.28 -13.20 4.74
C PHE A 61 6.15 -11.85 5.46
N ALA A 62 5.90 -10.78 4.69
CA ALA A 62 5.75 -9.44 5.22
C ALA A 62 4.39 -9.15 5.87
N LEU A 63 3.36 -9.97 5.66
CA LEU A 63 2.01 -9.79 6.19
C LEU A 63 1.45 -11.16 6.60
N PRO A 64 2.00 -11.77 7.67
CA PRO A 64 1.55 -13.08 8.10
C PRO A 64 0.08 -13.02 8.50
N GLY A 65 -0.73 -13.95 8.00
CA GLY A 65 -2.17 -14.02 8.28
C GLY A 65 -3.07 -13.18 7.37
N SER A 66 -2.51 -12.31 6.53
CA SER A 66 -3.31 -11.52 5.57
C SER A 66 -3.69 -12.29 4.31
N ASP A 67 -4.77 -11.86 3.67
CA ASP A 67 -5.15 -12.32 2.34
C ASP A 67 -4.37 -11.52 1.29
N VAL A 68 -3.13 -11.96 1.06
CA VAL A 68 -2.23 -11.33 0.07
C VAL A 68 -2.83 -11.30 -1.33
N VAL A 69 -3.65 -12.30 -1.70
CA VAL A 69 -4.29 -12.34 -3.02
C VAL A 69 -5.32 -11.22 -3.15
N LYS A 70 -6.15 -11.03 -2.14
CA LYS A 70 -7.09 -9.90 -2.07
C LYS A 70 -6.36 -8.56 -2.06
N ILE A 71 -5.27 -8.44 -1.30
CA ILE A 71 -4.45 -7.23 -1.24
C ILE A 71 -3.90 -6.86 -2.63
N VAL A 72 -3.25 -7.79 -3.33
CA VAL A 72 -2.69 -7.48 -4.66
C VAL A 72 -3.78 -7.30 -5.72
N THR A 73 -4.94 -7.94 -5.57
CA THR A 73 -6.08 -7.69 -6.46
C THR A 73 -6.61 -6.26 -6.27
N GLY A 74 -6.63 -5.77 -5.03
CA GLY A 74 -6.99 -4.39 -4.69
C GLY A 74 -5.92 -3.37 -5.11
N GLN A 75 -4.64 -3.73 -5.01
CA GLN A 75 -3.47 -2.90 -5.33
C GLN A 75 -2.48 -3.63 -6.25
N PRO A 76 -2.79 -3.81 -7.55
CA PRO A 76 -1.99 -4.67 -8.43
C PRO A 76 -0.57 -4.15 -8.70
N ARG A 77 -0.33 -2.86 -8.46
CA ARG A 77 1.01 -2.26 -8.50
C ARG A 77 2.02 -2.90 -7.54
N LEU A 78 1.57 -3.59 -6.51
CA LEU A 78 2.45 -4.33 -5.60
C LEU A 78 3.20 -5.47 -6.33
N LEU A 79 2.70 -5.90 -7.49
CA LEU A 79 3.35 -6.91 -8.35
C LEU A 79 4.43 -6.32 -9.27
N LEU A 80 4.63 -4.99 -9.27
CA LEU A 80 5.57 -4.32 -10.17
C LEU A 80 6.91 -4.06 -9.50
N GLY A 81 8.00 -4.43 -10.18
CA GLY A 81 9.36 -4.16 -9.75
C GLY A 81 9.61 -4.61 -8.29
N GLU A 82 10.11 -3.69 -7.48
CA GLU A 82 10.44 -3.95 -6.07
C GLU A 82 9.30 -3.59 -5.09
N ASN A 83 8.09 -3.30 -5.59
CA ASN A 83 7.01 -2.78 -4.75
C ASN A 83 6.59 -3.74 -3.63
N ALA A 84 6.63 -5.06 -3.85
CA ALA A 84 6.40 -6.05 -2.80
C ALA A 84 7.44 -5.97 -1.67
N ALA A 85 8.72 -5.77 -2.01
CA ALA A 85 9.77 -5.61 -1.02
C ALA A 85 9.64 -4.28 -0.26
N ARG A 86 9.30 -3.20 -0.96
CA ARG A 86 9.03 -1.89 -0.36
C ARG A 86 7.82 -1.92 0.58
N ALA A 87 6.76 -2.63 0.20
CA ALA A 87 5.60 -2.89 1.04
C ALA A 87 6.00 -3.65 2.32
N GLY A 88 6.90 -4.64 2.20
CA GLY A 88 7.43 -5.35 3.36
C GLY A 88 8.24 -4.47 4.30
N ALA A 89 9.09 -3.58 3.76
CA ALA A 89 9.80 -2.59 4.55
C ALA A 89 8.85 -1.59 5.24
N ALA A 90 7.81 -1.13 4.54
CA ALA A 90 6.77 -0.27 5.10
C ALA A 90 6.01 -0.97 6.25
N ALA A 91 5.61 -2.22 6.07
CA ALA A 91 4.95 -3.01 7.10
C ALA A 91 5.85 -3.19 8.34
N ALA A 92 7.14 -3.48 8.15
CA ALA A 92 8.10 -3.59 9.24
C ALA A 92 8.27 -2.26 10.00
N ALA A 93 8.33 -1.13 9.28
CA ALA A 93 8.42 0.19 9.87
C ALA A 93 7.17 0.53 10.71
N LEU A 94 5.97 0.22 10.20
CA LEU A 94 4.71 0.40 10.92
C LEU A 94 4.68 -0.43 12.21
N ARG A 95 5.08 -1.71 12.16
CA ARG A 95 5.12 -2.57 13.36
C ARG A 95 6.07 -2.02 14.42
N ARG A 96 7.21 -1.48 14.01
CA ARG A 96 8.18 -0.85 14.93
C ARG A 96 7.60 0.41 15.57
N ALA A 97 6.93 1.24 14.79
CA ALA A 97 6.35 2.50 15.29
C ALA A 97 5.10 2.26 16.16
N PHE A 98 4.34 1.20 15.88
CA PHE A 98 3.07 0.88 16.54
C PHE A 98 3.01 -0.59 16.94
N PRO A 99 3.73 -1.02 17.99
CA PRO A 99 3.87 -2.44 18.36
C PRO A 99 2.56 -3.10 18.83
N LYS A 100 1.53 -2.31 19.15
CA LYS A 100 0.21 -2.81 19.56
C LYS A 100 -0.75 -3.02 18.39
N ILE A 101 -0.36 -2.65 17.17
CA ILE A 101 -1.19 -2.72 15.97
C ILE A 101 -0.89 -4.00 15.20
N ASP A 102 -1.95 -4.69 14.80
CA ASP A 102 -1.88 -5.74 13.81
C ASP A 102 -1.78 -5.13 12.41
N VAL A 103 -0.55 -5.02 11.90
CA VAL A 103 -0.28 -4.45 10.57
C VAL A 103 -0.81 -5.33 9.44
N SER A 104 -0.93 -6.65 9.65
CA SER A 104 -1.55 -7.55 8.67
C SER A 104 -3.03 -7.20 8.53
N ALA A 105 -3.76 -7.09 9.64
CA ALA A 105 -5.17 -6.69 9.63
C ALA A 105 -5.38 -5.28 9.03
N VAL A 106 -4.44 -4.36 9.25
CA VAL A 106 -4.45 -3.02 8.61
C VAL A 106 -4.30 -3.12 7.10
N ALA A 107 -3.39 -3.95 6.61
CA ALA A 107 -3.18 -4.15 5.17
C ALA A 107 -4.39 -4.80 4.49
N ASP A 108 -5.12 -5.68 5.19
CA ASP A 108 -6.33 -6.31 4.65
C ASP A 108 -7.50 -5.32 4.46
N VAL A 109 -7.57 -4.26 5.29
CA VAL A 109 -8.62 -3.25 5.19
C VAL A 109 -8.22 -2.01 4.39
N GLU A 110 -6.94 -1.66 4.37
CA GLU A 110 -6.40 -0.51 3.66
C GLU A 110 -5.04 -0.85 3.00
N PRO A 111 -5.07 -1.61 1.89
CA PRO A 111 -3.84 -2.05 1.22
C PRO A 111 -3.08 -0.90 0.55
N SER A 112 -3.73 0.26 0.32
CA SER A 112 -3.06 1.43 -0.27
C SER A 112 -1.94 1.97 0.63
N LEU A 113 -1.98 1.70 1.94
CA LEU A 113 -0.91 2.05 2.88
C LEU A 113 0.44 1.47 2.50
N LEU A 114 0.46 0.33 1.82
CA LEU A 114 1.68 -0.37 1.48
C LEU A 114 2.22 -0.01 0.10
N THR A 115 1.53 0.87 -0.64
CA THR A 115 2.00 1.28 -1.95
C THR A 115 3.07 2.38 -1.83
N PRO A 116 3.95 2.51 -2.84
CA PRO A 116 4.96 3.57 -2.87
C PRO A 116 4.43 4.97 -2.63
N GLU A 117 3.22 5.26 -3.12
CA GLU A 117 2.60 6.59 -3.08
C GLU A 117 2.15 6.97 -1.67
N CYS A 118 1.90 5.98 -0.80
CA CYS A 118 1.59 6.27 0.58
C CYS A 118 2.80 6.89 1.31
N ASP A 119 4.03 6.55 0.92
CA ASP A 119 5.25 7.03 1.59
C ASP A 119 5.20 6.83 3.12
N VAL A 120 5.03 5.58 3.55
CA VAL A 120 5.03 5.23 4.98
C VAL A 120 6.27 5.74 5.71
N PRO A 121 7.51 5.62 5.18
CA PRO A 121 8.69 6.19 5.84
C PRO A 121 8.57 7.69 6.11
N GLY A 122 8.24 8.50 5.09
CA GLY A 122 8.10 9.94 5.29
C GLY A 122 6.93 10.31 6.21
N ARG A 123 5.83 9.56 6.18
CA ARG A 123 4.72 9.72 7.14
C ARG A 123 5.15 9.47 8.58
N LEU A 124 5.95 8.43 8.82
CA LEU A 124 6.50 8.12 10.15
C LEU A 124 7.46 9.21 10.63
N GLU A 125 8.36 9.70 9.78
CA GLU A 125 9.26 10.82 10.12
C GLU A 125 8.49 12.09 10.51
N ARG A 126 7.36 12.38 9.84
CA ARG A 126 6.48 13.50 10.20
C ARG A 126 5.85 13.29 11.58
N LEU A 127 5.36 12.09 11.88
CA LEU A 127 4.82 11.78 13.21
C LEU A 127 5.85 11.93 14.32
N GLU A 128 7.08 11.45 14.11
CA GLU A 128 8.16 11.59 15.08
C GLU A 128 8.49 13.06 15.35
N ARG A 129 8.48 13.89 14.30
CA ARG A 129 8.66 15.34 14.41
C ARG A 129 7.53 16.05 15.16
N LEU A 130 6.29 15.61 14.98
CA LEU A 130 5.14 16.14 15.73
C LEU A 130 5.22 15.72 17.21
N ARG A 131 5.58 14.47 17.47
CA ARG A 131 5.78 13.94 18.82
C ARG A 131 6.87 14.71 19.57
N SER A 132 8.03 14.95 18.96
CA SER A 132 9.13 15.68 19.60
C SER A 132 8.78 17.13 19.93
N LYS A 133 7.80 17.71 19.22
CA LYS A 133 7.27 19.06 19.47
C LYS A 133 6.09 19.08 20.45
N GLY A 134 5.66 17.94 20.98
CA GLY A 134 4.45 17.85 21.81
C GLY A 134 3.15 18.18 21.06
N LYS A 135 3.16 18.08 19.72
CA LYS A 135 2.04 18.43 18.83
C LYS A 135 1.34 17.19 18.25
N LEU A 136 1.55 16.01 18.84
CA LEU A 136 0.90 14.79 18.39
C LEU A 136 -0.59 14.87 18.75
N SER A 137 -1.47 14.59 17.78
CA SER A 137 -2.90 14.61 18.04
C SER A 137 -3.29 13.46 18.99
N PRO A 138 -4.30 13.68 19.86
CA PRO A 138 -4.80 12.62 20.75
C PRO A 138 -5.23 11.37 19.98
N SER A 139 -5.79 11.53 18.78
CA SER A 139 -6.23 10.43 17.91
C SER A 139 -5.09 9.48 17.55
N VAL A 140 -3.90 10.00 17.23
CA VAL A 140 -2.72 9.16 16.96
C VAL A 140 -2.15 8.58 18.25
N ALA A 141 -2.16 9.35 19.34
CA ALA A 141 -1.63 8.93 20.64
C ALA A 141 -2.30 7.67 21.18
N VAL A 142 -3.61 7.47 20.91
CA VAL A 142 -4.35 6.25 21.29
C VAL A 142 -3.66 4.97 20.78
N PHE A 143 -3.08 5.01 19.57
CA PHE A 143 -2.43 3.84 18.96
C PHE A 143 -1.01 3.61 19.46
N THR A 144 -0.35 4.65 19.99
CA THR A 144 0.98 4.53 20.60
C THR A 144 0.89 4.10 22.06
N GLU A 145 -0.10 4.62 22.78
CA GLU A 145 -0.27 4.42 24.22
C GLU A 145 -1.13 3.19 24.52
N GLY A 146 -2.00 2.77 23.60
CA GLY A 146 -2.79 1.54 23.69
C GLY A 146 -4.14 1.70 24.38
N GLY A 147 -4.86 2.78 24.08
CA GLY A 147 -6.22 3.05 24.58
C GLY A 147 -7.32 2.22 23.90
N ALA A 148 -8.58 2.50 24.26
CA ALA A 148 -9.74 1.90 23.61
C ALA A 148 -9.73 2.22 22.09
N GLY A 149 -9.89 1.20 21.24
CA GLY A 149 -9.79 1.35 19.79
C GLY A 149 -8.38 1.21 19.20
N ALA A 150 -7.35 1.10 20.04
CA ALA A 150 -5.95 0.93 19.57
C ALA A 150 -5.68 -0.37 18.81
N ARG A 151 -6.64 -1.30 18.72
CA ARG A 151 -6.55 -2.52 17.90
C ARG A 151 -7.46 -2.50 16.67
N ASN A 152 -8.19 -1.41 16.45
CA ASN A 152 -9.09 -1.29 15.31
C ASN A 152 -8.28 -0.91 14.06
N ALA A 153 -8.05 -1.89 13.19
CA ALA A 153 -7.27 -1.75 11.96
C ALA A 153 -7.79 -0.65 11.03
N THR A 154 -9.11 -0.58 10.82
CA THR A 154 -9.73 0.44 9.96
C THR A 154 -9.57 1.85 10.54
N LEU A 155 -9.77 1.99 11.85
CA LEU A 155 -9.60 3.28 12.51
C LEU A 155 -8.13 3.73 12.47
N PHE A 156 -7.19 2.80 12.74
CA PHE A 156 -5.77 3.07 12.62
C PHE A 156 -5.41 3.56 11.21
N ALA A 157 -5.84 2.84 10.17
CA ALA A 157 -5.54 3.21 8.79
C ALA A 157 -6.01 4.63 8.45
N LYS A 158 -7.26 4.97 8.81
CA LYS A 158 -7.83 6.30 8.57
C LYS A 158 -7.08 7.39 9.32
N VAL A 159 -6.86 7.20 10.62
CA VAL A 159 -6.15 8.19 11.44
C VAL A 159 -4.72 8.38 10.94
N PHE A 160 -4.01 7.30 10.65
CA PHE A 160 -2.66 7.39 10.10
C PHE A 160 -2.64 8.14 8.77
N LEU A 161 -3.55 7.84 7.83
CA LEU A 161 -3.59 8.49 6.51
C LEU A 161 -3.92 9.98 6.57
N GLU A 162 -4.87 10.39 7.40
CA GLU A 162 -5.28 11.79 7.50
C GLU A 162 -4.25 12.62 8.28
N GLU A 163 -3.80 12.14 9.44
CA GLU A 163 -2.92 12.91 10.35
C GLU A 163 -1.47 13.00 9.85
N THR A 164 -1.09 12.18 8.88
CA THR A 164 0.26 12.20 8.29
C THR A 164 0.30 12.67 6.85
N ARG A 165 -0.84 13.17 6.31
CA ARG A 165 -0.90 13.78 4.99
C ARG A 165 0.05 14.98 4.96
N SER A 166 0.76 15.16 3.85
CA SER A 166 1.82 16.15 3.65
C SER A 166 1.38 17.63 3.72
N GLY A 167 0.17 17.92 4.24
CA GLY A 167 -0.41 19.26 4.35
C GLY A 167 -0.91 19.65 5.75
N ALA A 168 -0.57 18.90 6.80
CA ALA A 168 -0.92 19.27 8.18
C ALA A 168 0.01 20.36 8.78
N GLU A 169 0.40 21.35 7.98
CA GLU A 169 0.69 22.68 8.50
C GLU A 169 -0.64 23.43 8.53
N SER A 170 -1.34 23.27 9.66
CA SER A 170 -2.32 24.22 10.22
C SER A 170 -2.96 25.20 9.23
N HIS A 171 -4.15 24.86 8.74
CA HIS A 171 -5.21 25.86 8.67
C HIS A 171 -5.53 26.27 10.11
N GLU A 172 -4.73 27.20 10.65
CA GLU A 172 -5.21 28.10 11.69
C GLU A 172 -6.36 28.88 11.05
N THR A 173 -7.58 28.51 11.41
CA THR A 173 -8.73 29.38 11.29
C THR A 173 -8.45 30.66 12.09
N GLN A 174 -7.89 31.68 11.42
CA GLN A 174 -8.12 33.07 11.82
C GLN A 174 -9.57 33.42 11.47
N GLY A 175 -10.48 32.88 12.27
CA GLY A 175 -11.80 33.45 12.50
C GLY A 175 -11.71 34.26 13.79
N GLY A 176 -11.33 35.52 13.68
CA GLY A 176 -11.37 36.49 14.76
C GLY A 176 -12.08 37.74 14.25
N TRP A 177 -13.36 37.86 14.59
CA TRP A 177 -14.09 39.12 14.47
C TRP A 177 -13.52 40.13 15.45
N GLY A 178 -13.28 41.35 14.97
CA GLY A 178 -12.89 42.54 15.72
C GLY A 178 -12.85 43.73 14.78
#